data_AF-A0A9J7LND7-F1
#
_entry.id   AF-A0A9J7LND7-F1
#
_cell.length_a   1.000
_cell.length_b   1.000
_cell.length_c   1.000
_cell.angle_alpha   90.00
_cell.angle_beta   90.00
_cell.angle_gamma   90.00
#
_symmetry.space_group_name_H-M   'P 1'
#
loop_
_entity.id
_entity.type
_entity.pdbx_description
1 polymer ?
#
loop_
_entity_poly.entity_id
_entity_poly.type
_entity_poly.pdbx_seq_one_letter_code
_entity_poly.pdbx_strand_id
1 'polypeptide(L)'
;MADMGPSQFVWVGDKVKLSDMDDVSSVEQACAVDSDCYIGHIRNLTPCVDGVCRGLNAKHNMNGAFRRIFQHILVHGGGEILSLTQEMENLSVSAATLHSRLKQLLQQER
;
A
#
# COMPACT_ATOMS: atom_id res chain seq x y z
N MET A 1 -4.90 5.24 -10.14
CA MET A 1 -4.06 4.95 -8.95
C MET A 1 -4.35 6.07 -7.99
N ALA A 2 -4.69 5.78 -6.74
CA ALA A 2 -5.02 6.83 -5.79
C ALA A 2 -3.85 7.81 -5.62
N ASP A 3 -4.11 9.12 -5.65
CA ASP A 3 -3.13 10.11 -5.19
C ASP A 3 -3.11 10.10 -3.66
N MET A 4 -2.00 9.66 -3.08
CA MET A 4 -1.84 9.48 -1.63
C MET A 4 -0.86 10.49 -1.03
N GLY A 5 -0.94 11.75 -1.46
CA GLY A 5 -0.17 12.85 -0.89
C GLY A 5 -0.68 13.30 0.49
N PRO A 6 0.17 13.90 1.36
CA PRO A 6 -0.27 14.45 2.64
C PRO A 6 -1.43 15.44 2.55
N SER A 7 -1.50 16.22 1.47
CA SER A 7 -2.60 17.16 1.19
C SER A 7 -3.96 16.48 0.97
N GLN A 8 -3.96 15.19 0.63
CA GLN A 8 -5.18 14.42 0.37
C GLN A 8 -5.84 13.90 1.66
N PHE A 9 -5.17 14.07 2.81
CA PHE A 9 -5.69 13.67 4.12
C PHE A 9 -6.31 14.87 4.84
N VAL A 10 -7.54 14.69 5.31
CA VAL A 10 -8.30 15.69 6.04
C VAL A 10 -8.70 15.19 7.42
N TRP A 11 -8.74 16.10 8.39
CA TRP A 11 -9.27 15.83 9.72
C TRP A 11 -10.78 16.01 9.73
N VAL A 12 -11.50 14.98 10.18
CA VAL A 12 -12.95 15.03 10.41
C VAL A 12 -13.19 14.57 11.84
N GLY A 13 -13.30 15.53 12.75
CA GLY A 13 -13.31 15.25 14.19
C GLY A 13 -11.97 14.71 14.65
N ASP A 14 -11.97 13.52 15.26
CA ASP A 14 -10.80 12.80 15.76
C ASP A 14 -10.19 11.82 14.73
N LYS A 15 -10.68 11.85 13.48
CA LYS A 15 -10.29 10.88 12.44
C LYS A 15 -9.60 11.56 11.28
N VAL A 16 -8.57 10.91 10.77
CA VAL A 16 -7.95 11.22 9.48
C VAL A 16 -8.70 10.46 8.38
N LYS A 17 -9.09 11.16 7.31
CA LYS A 17 -9.78 10.58 6.14
C LYS A 17 -9.05 10.96 4.85
N LEU A 18 -9.13 10.10 3.84
CA LEU A 18 -8.72 10.43 2.47
C LEU A 18 -9.86 11.18 1.78
N SER A 19 -9.56 12.32 1.16
CA SER A 19 -10.54 13.20 0.51
C SER A 19 -10.62 13.05 -1.00
N ASP A 20 -9.51 12.66 -1.64
CA ASP A 20 -9.36 12.59 -3.09
C ASP A 20 -9.46 11.14 -3.57
N MET A 21 -10.70 10.67 -3.75
CA MET A 21 -11.02 9.27 -4.07
C MET A 21 -11.47 9.05 -5.52
N ASP A 22 -11.54 10.09 -6.33
CA ASP A 22 -11.95 10.02 -7.74
C ASP A 22 -10.93 9.31 -8.64
N ASP A 23 -9.64 9.35 -8.29
CA ASP A 23 -8.55 8.61 -8.96
C ASP A 23 -8.46 7.11 -8.58
N VAL A 24 -9.34 6.65 -7.68
CA VAL A 24 -9.41 5.26 -7.23
C VAL A 24 -10.29 4.45 -8.18
N SER A 25 -9.73 3.36 -8.72
CA SER A 25 -10.47 2.43 -9.57
C SER A 25 -10.50 1.03 -8.96
N SER A 26 -11.63 0.35 -9.12
CA SER A 26 -11.76 -1.10 -8.88
C SER A 26 -11.46 -1.93 -10.13
N VAL A 27 -11.33 -1.30 -11.30
CA VAL A 27 -11.01 -1.96 -12.56
C VAL A 27 -9.51 -2.25 -12.60
N GLU A 28 -9.14 -3.52 -12.62
CA GLU A 28 -7.76 -3.98 -12.73
C GLU A 28 -7.21 -3.80 -14.15
N GLN A 29 -5.89 -3.68 -14.26
CA GLN A 29 -5.21 -3.63 -15.55
C GLN A 29 -5.42 -4.93 -16.33
N ALA A 30 -5.67 -4.83 -17.64
CA ALA A 30 -5.69 -5.99 -18.53
C ALA A 30 -4.28 -6.59 -18.69
N CYS A 31 -4.20 -7.89 -18.92
CA CYS A 31 -2.95 -8.62 -19.14
C CYS A 31 -3.17 -9.84 -20.04
N ALA A 32 -2.09 -10.28 -20.69
CA ALA A 32 -2.02 -11.57 -21.37
C ALA A 32 -1.17 -12.58 -20.58
N VAL A 33 -0.16 -12.09 -19.86
CA VAL A 33 0.78 -12.90 -19.06
C VAL A 33 1.14 -12.20 -17.76
N ASP A 34 1.63 -12.95 -16.76
CA ASP A 34 2.02 -12.42 -15.45
C ASP A 34 3.05 -11.28 -15.54
N SER A 35 3.91 -11.28 -16.56
CA SER A 35 4.91 -10.24 -16.75
C SER A 35 4.37 -8.88 -17.16
N ASP A 36 3.09 -8.82 -17.56
CA ASP A 36 2.37 -7.57 -17.81
C ASP A 36 1.94 -6.89 -16.50
N CYS A 37 1.93 -7.64 -15.39
CA CYS A 37 1.53 -7.17 -14.07
C CYS A 37 2.75 -6.72 -13.26
N TYR A 38 3.12 -5.45 -13.43
CA TYR A 38 4.32 -4.88 -12.82
C TYR A 38 4.06 -3.51 -12.19
N ILE A 39 4.89 -3.14 -11.23
CA ILE A 39 4.93 -1.78 -10.65
C ILE A 39 6.37 -1.29 -10.71
N GLY A 40 6.61 -0.23 -11.47
CA GLY A 40 7.97 0.27 -11.72
C GLY A 40 8.84 -0.80 -12.37
N HIS A 41 9.82 -1.31 -11.62
CA HIS A 41 10.74 -2.36 -12.09
C HIS A 41 10.42 -3.76 -11.57
N ILE A 42 9.46 -3.89 -10.62
CA ILE A 42 9.10 -5.17 -10.03
C ILE A 42 8.06 -5.85 -10.91
N ARG A 43 8.46 -6.91 -11.61
CA ARG A 43 7.61 -7.73 -12.49
C ARG A 43 6.96 -8.89 -11.73
N ASN A 44 5.92 -9.47 -12.32
CA ASN A 44 5.21 -10.65 -11.80
C ASN A 44 4.68 -10.43 -10.37
N LEU A 45 4.23 -9.22 -10.08
CA LEU A 45 3.83 -8.85 -8.72
C LEU A 45 2.50 -9.49 -8.31
N THR A 46 1.61 -9.67 -9.29
CA THR A 46 0.31 -10.30 -9.15
C THR A 46 0.05 -11.19 -10.36
N PRO A 47 -0.69 -12.30 -10.21
CA PRO A 47 -0.99 -13.17 -11.33
C PRO A 47 -1.95 -12.51 -12.33
N CYS A 48 -1.76 -12.82 -13.60
CA CYS A 48 -2.72 -12.55 -14.67
C CYS A 48 -3.78 -13.66 -14.65
N VAL A 49 -5.00 -13.32 -14.26
CA VAL A 49 -6.10 -14.29 -14.17
C VAL A 49 -7.31 -13.72 -14.88
N ASP A 50 -7.87 -14.50 -15.81
CA ASP A 50 -9.03 -14.10 -16.62
C ASP A 50 -8.78 -12.79 -17.39
N GLY A 51 -7.54 -12.58 -17.84
CA GLY A 51 -7.13 -11.41 -18.61
C GLY A 51 -6.92 -10.14 -17.80
N VAL A 52 -6.86 -10.22 -16.46
CA VAL A 52 -6.61 -9.07 -15.58
C VAL A 52 -5.56 -9.35 -14.50
N CYS A 53 -4.79 -8.33 -14.13
CA CYS A 53 -3.79 -8.40 -13.07
C CYS A 53 -4.46 -8.36 -11.70
N ARG A 54 -4.77 -9.52 -11.12
CA ARG A 54 -5.61 -9.62 -9.93
C ARG A 54 -4.92 -9.06 -8.69
N GLY A 55 -5.36 -7.90 -8.22
CA GLY A 55 -4.83 -7.22 -7.03
C GLY A 55 -3.73 -6.19 -7.33
N LEU A 56 -3.45 -5.87 -8.59
CA LEU A 56 -2.41 -4.92 -8.97
C LEU A 56 -2.72 -3.51 -8.45
N ASN A 57 -3.98 -3.09 -8.50
CA ASN A 57 -4.42 -1.81 -7.93
C ASN A 57 -4.12 -1.71 -6.44
N ALA A 58 -4.32 -2.79 -5.67
CA ALA A 58 -4.00 -2.80 -4.24
C ALA A 58 -2.50 -2.63 -4.00
N LYS A 59 -1.65 -3.24 -4.84
CA LYS A 59 -0.20 -3.07 -4.79
C LYS A 59 0.24 -1.66 -5.18
N HIS A 60 -0.39 -1.04 -6.18
CA HIS A 60 -0.15 0.37 -6.53
C HIS A 60 -0.49 1.31 -5.37
N ASN A 61 -1.64 1.10 -4.74
CA ASN A 61 -2.08 1.87 -3.59
C ASN A 61 -1.10 1.69 -2.41
N MET A 62 -0.65 0.47 -2.13
CA MET A 62 0.35 0.21 -1.09
C MET A 62 1.68 0.92 -1.39
N ASN A 63 2.16 0.85 -2.64
CA ASN A 63 3.37 1.54 -3.06
C ASN A 63 3.26 3.06 -2.92
N GLY A 64 2.13 3.63 -3.33
CA GLY A 64 1.82 5.06 -3.18
C GLY A 64 1.82 5.49 -1.71
N ALA A 65 1.08 4.77 -0.87
CA ALA A 65 1.03 5.03 0.57
C ALA A 65 2.42 4.92 1.22
N PHE A 66 3.20 3.90 0.85
CA PHE A 66 4.54 3.70 1.39
C PHE A 66 5.46 4.87 1.06
N ARG A 67 5.57 5.21 -0.24
CA ARG A 67 6.48 6.25 -0.74
C ARG A 67 6.08 7.67 -0.37
N ARG A 68 4.82 7.92 0.02
CA ARG A 68 4.35 9.27 0.38
C ARG A 68 4.17 9.47 1.87
N ILE A 69 3.90 8.40 2.62
CA ILE A 69 3.50 8.48 4.03
C ILE A 69 4.36 7.55 4.87
N PHE A 70 4.23 6.23 4.68
CA PHE A 70 4.77 5.27 5.66
C PHE A 70 6.28 5.34 5.80
N GLN A 71 7.04 5.55 4.72
CA GLN A 71 8.50 5.69 4.82
C GLN A 71 8.95 6.87 5.70
N HIS A 72 8.09 7.86 5.94
CA HIS A 72 8.39 9.04 6.76
C HIS A 72 7.92 8.89 8.21
N ILE A 73 6.94 8.03 8.48
CA ILE A 73 6.42 7.79 9.84
C ILE A 73 7.00 6.51 10.47
N LEU A 74 7.45 5.55 9.66
CA LEU A 74 8.06 4.28 10.11
C LEU A 74 9.59 4.38 10.24
N VAL A 75 10.12 5.53 10.62
CA VAL A 75 11.57 5.81 10.67
C VAL A 75 12.25 5.48 12.00
N HIS A 76 11.49 5.29 13.08
CA HIS A 76 12.03 5.21 14.46
C HIS A 76 11.55 3.99 15.23
N GLY A 77 11.70 2.80 14.65
CA GLY A 77 11.25 1.58 15.28
C GLY A 77 12.33 0.51 15.45
N GLY A 78 12.12 -0.39 16.41
CA GLY A 78 12.93 -1.60 16.57
C GLY A 78 12.80 -2.57 15.39
N GLY A 79 13.34 -3.79 15.54
CA GLY A 79 13.43 -4.77 14.45
C GLY A 79 12.11 -5.08 13.73
N GLU A 80 10.98 -4.93 14.42
CA GLU A 80 9.67 -5.16 13.83
C GLU A 80 9.26 -4.11 12.79
N ILE A 81 9.51 -2.83 13.07
CA ILE A 81 9.22 -1.75 12.11
C ILE A 81 10.16 -1.88 10.90
N LEU A 82 11.42 -2.30 11.10
CA LEU A 82 12.34 -2.55 10.00
C LEU A 82 11.84 -3.68 9.09
N SER A 83 11.39 -4.80 9.65
CA SER A 83 10.79 -5.92 8.90
C SER A 83 9.56 -5.46 8.11
N LEU A 84 8.67 -4.70 8.75
CA LEU A 84 7.46 -4.19 8.11
C LEU A 84 7.78 -3.23 6.96
N THR A 85 8.74 -2.31 7.16
CA THR A 85 9.22 -1.39 6.11
C THR A 85 9.76 -2.18 4.91
N GLN A 86 10.57 -3.21 5.13
CA GLN A 86 11.11 -4.03 4.05
C GLN A 86 10.04 -4.83 3.29
N GLU A 87 9.00 -5.31 3.99
CA GLU A 87 7.86 -5.97 3.33
C GLU A 87 6.99 -4.98 2.53
N MET A 88 6.87 -3.74 2.99
CA MET A 88 6.18 -2.68 2.24
C MET A 88 6.99 -2.28 0.99
N GLU A 89 8.30 -2.13 1.09
CA GLU A 89 9.21 -1.86 -0.03
C GLU A 89 9.11 -2.94 -1.12
N ASN A 90 9.10 -4.20 -0.71
CA ASN A 90 8.97 -5.34 -1.61
C ASN A 90 7.52 -5.62 -2.04
N LEU A 91 6.55 -4.82 -1.54
CA LEU A 91 5.13 -4.99 -1.78
C LEU A 91 4.65 -6.43 -1.45
N SER A 92 5.24 -7.08 -0.44
CA SER A 92 4.88 -8.44 -0.02
C SER A 92 3.81 -8.48 1.08
N VAL A 93 3.58 -7.36 1.78
CA VAL A 93 2.56 -7.24 2.81
C VAL A 93 1.19 -6.85 2.23
N SER A 94 0.11 -7.33 2.86
CA SER A 94 -1.26 -6.91 2.56
C SER A 94 -1.69 -5.72 3.42
N ALA A 95 -2.69 -4.96 2.99
CA ALA A 95 -3.25 -3.87 3.81
C ALA A 95 -3.81 -4.37 5.15
N ALA A 96 -4.44 -5.55 5.17
CA ALA A 96 -4.97 -6.15 6.39
C ALA A 96 -3.85 -6.53 7.38
N THR A 97 -2.79 -7.17 6.87
CA THR A 97 -1.61 -7.54 7.67
C THR A 97 -0.90 -6.30 8.21
N LEU A 98 -0.68 -5.30 7.36
CA LEU A 98 -0.09 -4.01 7.75
C LEU A 98 -0.87 -3.37 8.89
N HIS A 99 -2.19 -3.23 8.73
CA HIS A 99 -3.05 -2.65 9.76
C HIS A 99 -3.01 -3.45 11.08
N SER A 100 -3.00 -4.78 11.02
CA SER A 100 -2.89 -5.62 12.21
C SER A 100 -1.56 -5.41 12.95
N ARG A 101 -0.44 -5.38 12.22
CA ARG A 101 0.91 -5.19 12.81
C ARG A 101 1.09 -3.79 13.40
N LEU A 102 0.63 -2.75 12.71
CA LEU A 102 0.64 -1.38 13.24
C LEU A 102 -0.20 -1.26 14.51
N LYS A 103 -1.37 -1.90 14.57
CA LYS A 103 -2.19 -1.93 15.79
C LYS A 103 -1.47 -2.60 16.96
N GLN A 104 -0.78 -3.71 16.71
CA GLN A 104 -0.01 -4.41 17.74
C GLN A 104 1.13 -3.53 18.27
N LEU A 105 1.87 -2.85 17.38
CA LEU A 105 2.94 -1.92 17.78
C LEU A 105 2.42 -0.78 18.67
N LEU A 106 1.30 -0.15 18.28
CA LEU A 106 0.68 0.92 19.07
C LEU A 106 0.18 0.47 20.44
N GLN A 107 -0.08 -0.82 20.64
CA GLN A 107 -0.45 -1.38 21.95
C GLN A 107 0.77 -1.63 22.83
N GLN A 108 1.96 -1.83 22.25
CA GLN A 108 3.21 -2.08 22.98
C GLN A 108 3.87 -0.79 23.47
N GLU A 109 3.50 0.37 22.92
CA GLU A 109 3.98 1.70 23.35
C GLU A 109 3.23 2.26 24.57
N ARG A 110 2.22 1.53 25.09
CA ARG A 110 1.46 1.90 26.30
C ARG A 110 1.89 1.07 27.49
#